data_AF-A0A945Y5U3-F1
#
_entry.id   AF-A0A945Y5U3-F1
#
_cell.length_a   1.000
_cell.length_b   1.000
_cell.length_c   1.000
_cell.angle_alpha   90.00
_cell.angle_beta   90.00
_cell.angle_gamma   90.00
#
_symmetry.space_group_name_H-M   'P 1'
#
loop_
_entity.id
_entity.type
_entity.pdbx_description
1 polymer ?
#
loop_
_entity_poly.entity_id
_entity_poly.type
_entity_poly.pdbx_seq_one_letter_code
_entity_poly.pdbx_strand_id
1 'polypeptide(L)'
;MNSDAYRDYFLVGQFGEVCTMCEVVVLCEEGSISPTYAGIPAEGDFTLYYIQTRTFWSQVSTIWEWFIANFRTDALAARGHTRPVWVYEISDAGWSGPEVIAGRLILEPGFIELGDKSIDRVKAEWQQDDAVLGYCQRMPLWESIDAINDKIGEGEA
;
A
#
# COMPACT_ATOMS: atom_id res chain seq x y z
N MET A 1 25.77 -2.49 -0.35
CA MET A 1 25.58 -2.93 -1.74
C MET A 1 24.08 -2.96 -1.94
N ASN A 2 23.56 -2.04 -2.77
CA ASN A 2 22.11 -1.88 -2.98
C ASN A 2 21.58 -3.17 -3.59
N SER A 3 20.69 -3.86 -2.90
CA SER A 3 20.04 -5.04 -3.47
C SER A 3 18.89 -4.53 -4.33
N ASP A 4 18.99 -4.73 -5.65
CA ASP A 4 17.97 -4.35 -6.63
C ASP A 4 16.59 -4.92 -6.30
N ALA A 5 16.53 -6.00 -5.50
CA ALA A 5 15.29 -6.57 -5.00
C ALA A 5 14.41 -5.53 -4.28
N TYR A 6 14.99 -4.56 -3.56
CA TYR A 6 14.23 -3.59 -2.76
C TYR A 6 13.76 -2.36 -3.54
N ARG A 7 14.18 -2.20 -4.80
CA ARG A 7 13.97 -0.96 -5.57
C ARG A 7 12.50 -0.74 -5.93
N ASP A 8 11.76 -1.82 -6.13
CA ASP A 8 10.38 -1.79 -6.59
C ASP A 8 9.37 -2.09 -5.46
N TYR A 9 9.84 -2.17 -4.20
CA TYR A 9 8.97 -2.42 -3.06
C TYR A 9 8.16 -1.20 -2.65
N PHE A 10 6.93 -1.46 -2.22
CA PHE A 10 6.06 -0.44 -1.66
C PHE A 10 6.71 0.18 -0.43
N LEU A 11 6.84 1.52 -0.47
CA LEU A 11 7.22 2.36 0.67
C LEU A 11 8.64 2.12 1.24
N VAL A 12 9.56 1.67 0.38
CA VAL A 12 10.99 1.53 0.70
C VAL A 12 11.81 2.54 -0.10
N GLY A 13 12.75 3.22 0.58
CA GLY A 13 13.70 4.14 -0.03
C GLY A 13 14.92 3.43 -0.63
N GLN A 14 15.78 4.18 -1.32
CA GLN A 14 16.97 3.65 -2.02
C GLN A 14 17.92 2.83 -1.12
N PHE A 15 17.88 3.07 0.19
CA PHE A 15 18.74 2.43 1.18
C PHE A 15 18.05 1.28 1.94
N GLY A 16 16.85 0.85 1.53
CA GLY A 16 16.07 -0.16 2.26
C GLY A 16 15.30 0.41 3.46
N GLU A 17 15.37 1.72 3.66
CA GLU A 17 14.68 2.41 4.75
C GLU A 17 13.19 2.59 4.44
N VAL A 18 12.35 2.38 5.45
CA VAL A 18 10.90 2.50 5.28
C VAL A 18 10.52 3.96 5.27
N CYS A 19 9.90 4.41 4.18
CA CYS A 19 9.50 5.79 4.05
C CYS A 19 8.21 6.06 4.84
N THR A 20 8.35 6.65 6.03
CA THR A 20 7.26 6.97 6.96
C THR A 20 6.30 8.05 6.45
N MET A 21 6.78 8.88 5.52
CA MET A 21 6.06 10.01 4.94
C MET A 21 5.69 9.82 3.47
N CYS A 22 5.97 8.65 2.88
CA CYS A 22 5.61 8.41 1.50
C CYS A 22 4.16 7.93 1.40
N GLU A 23 3.55 8.37 0.31
CA GLU A 23 2.30 7.83 -0.22
C GLU A 23 2.63 6.82 -1.30
N VAL A 24 1.76 5.84 -1.47
CA VAL A 24 1.87 4.89 -2.59
C VAL A 24 0.48 4.48 -3.04
N VAL A 25 0.34 4.37 -4.36
CA VAL A 25 -0.83 3.73 -4.97
C VAL A 25 -0.39 2.36 -5.48
N VAL A 26 -1.15 1.34 -5.09
CA VAL A 26 -0.91 -0.05 -5.46
C VAL A 26 -2.15 -0.59 -6.13
N LEU A 27 -2.00 -1.15 -7.32
CA LEU A 27 -3.07 -1.83 -8.04
C LEU A 27 -2.86 -3.33 -7.91
N CYS A 28 -3.87 -4.05 -7.42
CA CYS A 28 -3.86 -5.50 -7.31
C CYS A 28 -4.94 -6.10 -8.20
N GLU A 29 -4.60 -7.18 -8.89
CA GLU A 29 -5.51 -7.94 -9.75
C GLU A 29 -5.44 -9.42 -9.38
N GLU A 30 -6.56 -10.12 -9.52
CA GLU A 30 -6.58 -11.58 -9.41
C GLU A 30 -5.91 -12.19 -10.64
N GLY A 31 -5.15 -13.28 -10.43
CA GLY A 31 -4.54 -14.00 -11.54
C GLY A 31 -3.19 -14.62 -11.23
N SER A 32 -2.63 -15.32 -12.21
CA SER A 32 -1.36 -16.04 -12.05
C SER A 32 -0.14 -15.26 -12.57
N ILE A 33 -0.33 -14.02 -13.04
CA ILE A 33 0.70 -13.21 -13.68
C ILE A 33 0.73 -11.85 -13.00
N SER A 34 1.92 -11.30 -12.81
CA SER A 34 2.06 -9.95 -12.25
C SER A 34 1.61 -8.88 -13.26
N PRO A 35 0.80 -7.90 -12.84
CA PRO A 35 0.38 -6.80 -13.70
C PRO A 35 1.57 -5.98 -14.17
N THR A 36 1.50 -5.50 -15.42
CA THR A 36 2.52 -4.61 -16.02
C THR A 36 1.85 -3.46 -16.76
N TYR A 37 1.24 -2.55 -16.01
CA TYR A 37 0.56 -1.37 -16.52
C TYR A 37 1.42 -0.12 -16.40
N ALA A 38 1.27 0.81 -17.35
CA ALA A 38 1.92 2.12 -17.29
C ALA A 38 1.13 3.14 -16.44
N GLY A 39 -0.14 2.87 -16.17
CA GLY A 39 -1.10 3.72 -15.47
C GLY A 39 -2.35 2.89 -15.16
N ILE A 40 -3.33 3.45 -14.43
CA ILE A 40 -4.53 2.70 -14.05
C ILE A 40 -5.30 2.33 -15.34
N PRO A 41 -5.56 1.04 -15.61
CA PRO A 41 -6.29 0.64 -16.82
C PRO A 41 -7.71 1.20 -16.85
N ALA A 42 -8.24 1.41 -18.05
CA ALA A 42 -9.61 1.91 -18.23
C ALA A 42 -10.68 0.82 -18.05
N GLU A 43 -10.32 -0.45 -18.24
CA GLU A 43 -11.20 -1.61 -18.23
C GLU A 43 -10.52 -2.76 -17.47
N GLY A 44 -11.33 -3.60 -16.81
CA GLY A 44 -10.90 -4.74 -16.01
C GLY A 44 -11.29 -4.63 -14.54
N ASP A 45 -11.10 -5.73 -13.82
CA ASP A 45 -11.45 -5.86 -12.41
C ASP A 45 -10.18 -5.72 -11.55
N PHE A 46 -10.08 -4.62 -10.81
CA PHE A 46 -8.89 -4.28 -10.03
C PHE A 46 -9.26 -3.76 -8.64
N THR A 47 -8.37 -3.97 -7.68
CA THR A 47 -8.42 -3.26 -6.39
C THR A 47 -7.26 -2.28 -6.31
N LEU A 48 -7.58 -1.00 -6.13
CA LEU A 48 -6.61 0.07 -5.93
C LEU A 48 -6.50 0.41 -4.44
N TYR A 49 -5.30 0.27 -3.89
CA TYR A 49 -4.96 0.67 -2.53
C TYR A 49 -4.14 1.96 -2.58
N TYR A 50 -4.72 3.05 -2.09
CA TYR A 50 -4.01 4.30 -1.88
C TYR A 50 -3.60 4.43 -0.41
N ILE A 51 -2.35 4.09 -0.12
CA ILE A 51 -1.78 4.11 1.23
C ILE A 51 -1.33 5.54 1.54
N GLN A 52 -2.02 6.16 2.50
CA GLN A 52 -1.82 7.54 2.88
C GLN A 52 -0.56 7.74 3.73
N THR A 53 -0.14 9.00 3.84
CA THR A 53 0.80 9.39 4.89
C THR A 53 0.23 9.12 6.28
N ARG A 54 1.10 9.03 7.28
CA ARG A 54 0.69 8.95 8.67
C ARG A 54 -0.08 10.23 9.06
N THR A 55 -1.33 10.09 9.49
CA THR A 55 -2.10 11.22 10.04
C THR A 55 -1.36 11.83 11.24
N PHE A 56 -1.29 13.15 11.28
CA PHE A 56 -0.59 14.00 12.26
C PHE A 56 -0.74 13.57 13.75
N TRP A 57 -1.88 13.00 14.15
CA TRP A 57 -2.08 12.49 15.53
C TRP A 57 -1.28 11.23 15.90
N SER A 58 -0.83 10.46 14.91
CA SER A 58 0.16 9.39 15.12
C SER A 58 1.59 9.93 15.31
N GLN A 59 1.86 11.19 14.92
CA GLN A 59 3.16 11.83 15.15
C GLN A 59 3.32 12.24 16.63
N VAL A 60 2.23 12.60 17.31
CA VAL A 60 2.24 12.93 18.76
C VAL A 60 2.43 11.67 19.62
N SER A 61 1.88 10.52 19.24
CA SER A 61 2.19 9.24 19.91
C SER A 61 3.61 8.74 19.59
N THR A 62 4.18 9.11 18.44
CA THR A 62 5.58 8.76 18.08
C THR A 62 6.60 9.45 18.98
N ILE A 63 6.31 10.63 19.52
CA ILE A 63 7.18 11.29 20.52
C ILE A 63 7.15 10.51 21.86
N TRP A 64 6.00 9.91 22.21
CA TRP A 64 5.88 9.02 23.37
C TRP A 64 6.51 7.63 23.12
N GLU A 65 6.44 7.09 21.92
CA GLU A 65 7.10 5.82 21.55
C GLU A 65 8.61 5.95 21.38
N TRP A 66 9.12 7.11 20.91
CA TRP A 66 10.55 7.39 20.87
C TRP A 66 11.18 7.33 22.28
N PHE A 67 10.41 7.66 23.32
CA PHE A 67 10.82 7.53 24.72
C PHE A 67 10.91 6.07 25.21
N ILE A 68 10.17 5.14 24.61
CA ILE A 68 10.17 3.70 24.96
C ILE A 68 11.13 2.89 24.05
N ALA A 69 11.40 3.34 22.82
CA ALA A 69 12.08 2.58 21.76
C ALA A 69 13.63 2.62 21.75
N ASN A 70 14.30 3.10 22.81
CA ASN A 70 15.75 2.88 23.00
C ASN A 70 16.15 1.38 23.11
N PHE A 71 15.21 0.44 23.00
CA PHE A 71 15.40 -0.97 23.26
C PHE A 71 14.76 -1.86 22.17
N ARG A 72 15.61 -2.33 21.22
CA ARG A 72 15.45 -3.51 20.33
C ARG A 72 14.72 -3.30 18.98
N THR A 73 15.51 -3.24 17.91
CA THR A 73 15.13 -3.05 16.50
C THR A 73 14.24 -4.16 15.91
N ASP A 74 14.46 -5.41 16.29
CA ASP A 74 13.83 -6.57 15.64
C ASP A 74 12.34 -6.71 16.01
N ALA A 75 12.00 -6.37 17.25
CA ALA A 75 10.62 -6.39 17.72
C ALA A 75 9.77 -5.28 17.08
N LEU A 76 10.37 -4.13 16.76
CA LEU A 76 9.69 -3.03 16.06
C LEU A 76 9.50 -3.35 14.57
N ALA A 77 10.49 -3.99 13.94
CA ALA A 77 10.39 -4.43 12.55
C ALA A 77 9.25 -5.44 12.35
N ALA A 78 9.08 -6.38 13.27
CA ALA A 78 7.98 -7.35 13.28
C ALA A 78 6.62 -6.77 13.72
N ARG A 79 6.62 -5.70 14.54
CA ARG A 79 5.37 -5.09 15.00
C ARG A 79 4.71 -4.24 13.91
N GLY A 80 5.50 -3.60 13.06
CA GLY A 80 4.99 -2.74 11.99
C GLY A 80 4.27 -1.49 12.49
N HIS A 81 3.69 -0.71 11.57
CA HIS A 81 2.90 0.49 11.89
C HIS A 81 1.61 0.57 11.06
N THR A 82 0.59 1.23 11.60
CA THR A 82 -0.71 1.38 10.94
C THR A 82 -0.81 2.68 10.15
N ARG A 83 -1.51 2.64 9.01
CA ARG A 83 -1.80 3.78 8.15
C ARG A 83 -3.24 3.73 7.64
N PRO A 84 -3.85 4.89 7.32
CA PRO A 84 -5.06 4.89 6.52
C PRO A 84 -4.75 4.38 5.11
N VAL A 85 -5.60 3.50 4.61
CA VAL A 85 -5.57 3.04 3.22
C VAL A 85 -6.95 3.31 2.64
N TRP A 86 -6.97 4.03 1.52
CA TRP A 86 -8.19 4.22 0.75
C TRP A 86 -8.26 3.10 -0.27
N VAL A 87 -9.34 2.35 -0.25
CA VAL A 87 -9.57 1.20 -1.12
C VAL A 87 -10.62 1.59 -2.16
N TYR A 88 -10.26 1.39 -3.41
CA TYR A 88 -11.18 1.51 -4.54
C TYR A 88 -11.27 0.17 -5.24
N GLU A 89 -12.48 -0.27 -5.53
CA GLU A 89 -12.71 -1.41 -6.41
C GLU A 89 -13.10 -0.86 -7.78
N ILE A 90 -12.45 -1.35 -8.82
CA ILE A 90 -12.66 -0.93 -10.20
C ILE A 90 -13.21 -2.15 -10.92
N SER A 91 -14.32 -1.96 -11.63
CA SER A 91 -14.94 -2.98 -12.47
C SER A 91 -15.56 -2.34 -13.71
N ASP A 92 -16.11 -3.15 -14.61
CA ASP A 92 -16.90 -2.66 -15.75
C ASP A 92 -18.09 -1.78 -15.34
N ALA A 93 -18.59 -1.92 -14.11
CA ALA A 93 -19.67 -1.09 -13.56
C ALA A 93 -19.19 0.29 -13.08
N GLY A 94 -17.88 0.55 -13.11
CA GLY A 94 -17.24 1.77 -12.63
C GLY A 94 -16.44 1.55 -11.36
N TRP A 95 -16.08 2.68 -10.73
CA TRP A 95 -15.30 2.71 -9.50
C TRP A 95 -16.23 2.73 -8.29
N SER A 96 -15.97 1.89 -7.29
CA SER A 96 -16.59 1.96 -5.96
C SER A 96 -15.55 2.34 -4.90
N GLY A 97 -15.96 3.16 -3.93
CA GLY A 97 -15.11 3.66 -2.86
C GLY A 97 -15.13 5.20 -2.73
N PRO A 98 -14.21 5.80 -1.93
CA PRO A 98 -13.21 5.10 -1.14
C PRO A 98 -13.80 4.46 0.12
N GLU A 99 -13.49 3.19 0.35
CA GLU A 99 -13.52 2.62 1.70
C GLU A 99 -12.21 2.97 2.41
N VAL A 100 -12.29 3.49 3.63
CA VAL A 100 -11.09 3.81 4.42
C VAL A 100 -10.85 2.72 5.45
N ILE A 101 -9.77 1.96 5.27
CA ILE A 101 -9.34 0.92 6.20
C ILE A 101 -8.04 1.29 6.91
N ALA A 102 -7.76 0.59 8.01
CA ALA A 102 -6.48 0.66 8.70
C ALA A 102 -5.55 -0.43 8.16
N GLY A 103 -4.60 -0.06 7.31
CA GLY A 103 -3.56 -0.98 6.81
C GLY A 103 -2.37 -1.05 7.76
N ARG A 104 -1.85 -2.24 8.02
CA ARG A 104 -0.66 -2.44 8.87
C ARG A 104 0.53 -2.85 8.02
N LEU A 105 1.58 -2.05 8.07
CA LEU A 105 2.81 -2.29 7.32
C LEU A 105 3.83 -2.94 8.25
N ILE A 106 4.17 -4.20 7.97
CA ILE A 106 5.17 -4.98 8.69
C ILE A 106 6.49 -4.86 7.95
N LEU A 107 7.56 -4.53 8.67
CA LEU A 107 8.88 -4.30 8.06
C LEU A 107 9.55 -5.64 7.76
N GLU A 108 9.56 -6.52 8.75
CA GLU A 108 10.08 -7.88 8.64
C GLU A 108 9.11 -8.87 9.33
N PRO A 109 8.52 -9.82 8.58
CA PRO A 109 8.64 -9.98 7.13
C PRO A 109 7.94 -8.85 6.36
N GLY A 110 8.31 -8.62 5.10
CA GLY A 110 7.87 -7.47 4.33
C GLY A 110 6.42 -7.55 3.85
N PHE A 111 5.45 -7.36 4.74
CA PHE A 111 4.01 -7.49 4.44
C PHE A 111 3.23 -6.19 4.65
N ILE A 112 2.12 -6.06 3.92
CA ILE A 112 1.07 -5.06 4.19
C ILE A 112 -0.22 -5.83 4.47
N GLU A 113 -0.76 -5.72 5.68
CA GLU A 113 -2.06 -6.27 6.06
C GLU A 113 -3.14 -5.21 5.79
N LEU A 114 -4.21 -5.61 5.10
CA LEU A 114 -5.28 -4.77 4.57
C LEU A 114 -6.64 -5.42 4.90
N GLY A 115 -6.99 -5.47 6.18
CA GLY A 115 -8.18 -6.19 6.63
C GLY A 115 -7.98 -7.71 6.56
N ASP A 116 -8.77 -8.39 5.74
CA ASP A 116 -8.68 -9.82 5.44
C ASP A 116 -7.67 -10.16 4.34
N LYS A 117 -7.18 -9.14 3.61
CA LYS A 117 -6.21 -9.27 2.54
C LYS A 117 -4.81 -8.87 3.01
N SER A 118 -3.79 -9.41 2.37
CA SER A 118 -2.41 -8.99 2.58
C SER A 118 -1.62 -8.89 1.28
N ILE A 119 -0.53 -8.14 1.31
CA ILE A 119 0.41 -8.00 0.19
C ILE A 119 1.79 -8.41 0.69
N ASP A 120 2.34 -9.48 0.12
CA ASP A 120 3.76 -9.80 0.23
C ASP A 120 4.52 -8.79 -0.63
N ARG A 121 5.24 -7.86 0.00
CA ARG A 121 5.95 -6.79 -0.72
C ARG A 121 7.14 -7.33 -1.51
N VAL A 122 7.71 -8.47 -1.09
CA VAL A 122 8.87 -9.09 -1.72
C VAL A 122 8.50 -9.75 -3.03
N LYS A 123 7.38 -10.47 -3.03
CA LYS A 123 6.89 -11.21 -4.19
C LYS A 123 5.81 -10.49 -4.97
N ALA A 124 5.34 -9.36 -4.44
CA ALA A 124 4.17 -8.64 -4.91
C ALA A 124 2.90 -9.51 -4.99
N GLU A 125 2.81 -10.54 -4.15
CA GLU A 125 1.66 -11.45 -4.10
C GLU A 125 0.54 -10.79 -3.28
N TRP A 126 -0.65 -10.74 -3.87
CA TRP A 126 -1.88 -10.39 -3.19
C TRP A 126 -2.52 -11.64 -2.63
N GLN A 127 -2.82 -11.64 -1.33
CA GLN A 127 -3.21 -12.83 -0.59
C GLN A 127 -4.46 -12.57 0.24
N GLN A 128 -5.21 -13.63 0.50
CA GLN A 128 -6.32 -13.68 1.45
C GLN A 128 -6.29 -15.06 2.10
N ASP A 129 -6.36 -15.13 3.43
CA ASP A 129 -6.28 -16.38 4.19
C ASP A 129 -5.11 -17.31 3.76
N ASP A 130 -3.92 -16.74 3.55
CA ASP A 130 -2.69 -17.39 3.08
C ASP A 130 -2.75 -17.98 1.65
N ALA A 131 -3.86 -17.79 0.93
CA ALA A 131 -3.98 -18.13 -0.49
C ALA A 131 -3.59 -16.93 -1.36
N VAL A 132 -2.78 -17.17 -2.40
CA VAL A 132 -2.45 -16.15 -3.41
C VAL A 132 -3.67 -15.95 -4.31
N LEU A 133 -4.29 -14.77 -4.22
CA LEU A 133 -5.37 -14.31 -5.10
C LEU A 133 -4.82 -13.81 -6.43
N GLY A 134 -3.69 -13.11 -6.36
CA GLY A 134 -3.00 -12.62 -7.54
C GLY A 134 -1.82 -11.76 -7.19
N TYR A 135 -1.65 -10.65 -7.89
CA TYR A 135 -0.44 -9.85 -7.83
C TYR A 135 -0.72 -8.36 -7.83
N CYS A 136 0.18 -7.62 -7.20
CA CYS A 136 0.09 -6.18 -7.08
C CYS A 136 1.21 -5.47 -7.84
N GLN A 137 0.93 -4.29 -8.35
CA GLN A 137 1.90 -3.41 -8.98
C GLN A 137 1.84 -2.01 -8.36
N ARG A 138 3.01 -1.38 -8.24
CA ARG A 138 3.12 0.03 -7.86
C ARG A 138 2.73 0.91 -9.04
N MET A 139 1.79 1.82 -8.81
CA MET A 139 1.36 2.78 -9.81
C MET A 139 2.16 4.09 -9.71
N PRO A 140 2.31 4.83 -10.82
CA PRO A 140 2.82 6.20 -10.80
C PRO A 140 1.95 7.07 -9.89
N LEU A 141 2.56 7.66 -8.85
CA LEU A 141 1.81 8.27 -7.74
C LEU A 141 0.94 9.44 -8.20
N TRP A 142 1.53 10.39 -8.93
CA TRP A 142 0.85 11.64 -9.29
C TRP A 142 -0.27 11.40 -10.29
N GLU A 143 -0.01 10.60 -11.32
CA GLU A 143 -0.98 10.22 -12.34
C GLU A 143 -2.14 9.43 -11.73
N SER A 144 -1.87 8.60 -10.72
CA SER A 144 -2.92 7.88 -10.01
C SER A 144 -3.77 8.79 -9.14
N ILE A 145 -3.15 9.76 -8.46
CA ILE A 145 -3.88 10.77 -7.66
C ILE A 145 -4.77 11.62 -8.56
N ASP A 146 -4.28 12.04 -9.72
CA ASP A 146 -5.06 12.80 -10.71
C ASP A 146 -6.27 11.97 -11.17
N ALA A 147 -6.06 10.70 -11.53
CA ALA A 147 -7.16 9.80 -11.93
C ALA A 147 -8.20 9.60 -10.80
N ILE A 148 -7.76 9.45 -9.56
CA ILE A 148 -8.65 9.34 -8.39
C ILE A 148 -9.44 10.65 -8.20
N ASN A 149 -8.78 11.80 -8.29
CA ASN A 149 -9.41 13.11 -8.09
C ASN A 149 -10.43 13.42 -9.18
N ASP A 150 -10.13 13.10 -10.44
CA ASP A 150 -11.06 13.25 -11.55
C ASP A 150 -12.33 12.42 -11.32
N LYS A 151 -12.19 11.19 -10.80
CA LYS A 151 -13.34 10.34 -10.46
C LYS A 151 -14.14 10.81 -9.25
N ILE A 152 -13.49 11.35 -8.23
CA ILE A 152 -14.18 11.95 -7.08
C ILE A 152 -14.95 13.21 -7.54
N GLY A 153 -14.35 14.03 -8.40
CA GLY A 153 -14.95 15.26 -8.93
C GLY A 153 -16.16 15.01 -9.85
N GLU A 154 -16.20 13.89 -10.57
CA GLU A 154 -17.37 13.46 -11.34
C GLU A 154 -18.59 13.12 -10.46
N GLY A 155 -18.40 12.81 -9.17
CA GLY A 155 -19.47 12.45 -8.23
C GLY A 155 -20.15 13.63 -7.51
N GLU A 156 -19.63 14.85 -7.64
CA GLU A 156 -20.18 16.06 -7.01
C GLU A 156 -20.94 16.99 -8.00
N ALA A 157 -21.15 16.56 -9.24
CA ALA A 157 -21.81 17.34 -10.31
C ALA A 157 -23.27 16.94 -10.58
#